data_AF-A0A7S1SQU9-F1
#
_entry.id   AF-A0A7S1SQU9-F1
#
_cell.length_a   1.000
_cell.length_b   1.000
_cell.length_c   1.000
_cell.angle_alpha   90.00
_cell.angle_beta   90.00
_cell.angle_gamma   90.00
#
_symmetry.space_group_name_H-M   'P 1'
#
loop_
_entity.id
_entity.type
_entity.pdbx_description
1 polymer ?
#
loop_
_entity_poly.entity_id
_entity_poly.type
_entity_poly.pdbx_seq_one_letter_code
_entity_poly.pdbx_strand_id
1 'polypeptide(L)'
;MTRLLVLPALGVAVTAALIGWAVLHEQSLESARERTRVVPLPSEQLTASDPEGAVGRLCEALRIKTVGNWSAENHVTEEEPFRAFHAFLAAAFPRTWDTLRVETVNTHSLLLRWEGSDAGLPPGALLSHFDVVPVAAGDAARWAQPPFGS
;
A
#
# COMPACT_ATOMS: atom_id res chain seq x y z
N MET A 1 58.06 3.54 -27.75
CA MET A 1 57.36 4.85 -27.65
C MET A 1 55.84 4.69 -27.77
N THR A 2 55.26 3.61 -27.21
CA THR A 2 53.85 3.22 -27.46
C THR A 2 52.95 3.38 -26.23
N ARG A 3 53.52 3.65 -25.05
CA ARG A 3 52.77 3.76 -23.79
C ARG A 3 52.14 5.14 -23.54
N LEU A 4 52.53 6.18 -24.28
CA LEU A 4 52.10 7.56 -24.00
C LEU A 4 50.75 7.94 -24.63
N LEU A 5 50.26 7.18 -25.62
CA LEU A 5 48.97 7.43 -26.30
C LEU A 5 47.81 6.54 -25.82
N VAL A 6 48.10 5.50 -25.02
CA VAL A 6 47.10 4.52 -24.55
C VAL A 6 46.27 5.07 -23.38
N LEU A 7 46.87 5.90 -22.52
CA LEU A 7 46.21 6.54 -21.38
C LEU A 7 45.05 7.50 -21.77
N PRO A 8 45.22 8.42 -22.74
CA PRO A 8 44.11 9.28 -23.16
C PRO A 8 43.01 8.50 -23.90
N ALA A 9 43.37 7.49 -24.70
CA ALA A 9 42.39 6.63 -25.38
C ALA A 9 41.56 5.80 -24.38
N LEU A 10 42.18 5.30 -23.30
CA LEU A 10 41.50 4.60 -22.22
C LEU A 10 40.56 5.53 -21.45
N GLY A 11 41.00 6.77 -21.17
CA GLY A 11 40.16 7.78 -20.53
C GLY A 11 38.91 8.12 -21.34
N VAL A 12 39.05 8.26 -22.67
CA VAL A 12 37.91 8.49 -23.58
C VAL A 12 36.97 7.30 -23.62
N ALA A 13 37.50 6.07 -23.69
CA ALA A 13 36.67 4.85 -23.71
C ALA A 13 35.87 4.65 -22.41
N VAL A 14 36.49 4.89 -21.25
CA VAL A 14 35.80 4.84 -19.95
C VAL A 14 34.72 5.91 -19.87
N THR A 15 35.02 7.13 -20.31
CA THR A 15 34.04 8.23 -20.33
C THR A 15 32.85 7.88 -21.23
N ALA A 16 33.08 7.35 -22.43
CA ALA A 16 32.01 6.91 -23.34
C ALA A 16 31.17 5.78 -22.75
N ALA A 17 31.80 4.82 -22.06
CA ALA A 17 31.09 3.72 -21.38
C ALA A 17 30.23 4.22 -20.22
N LEU A 18 30.74 5.16 -19.41
CA LEU A 18 29.98 5.77 -18.30
C LEU A 18 28.79 6.58 -18.81
N ILE A 19 28.98 7.35 -19.89
CA ILE A 19 27.88 8.07 -20.56
C ILE A 19 26.85 7.07 -21.09
N GLY A 20 27.28 6.03 -21.79
CA GLY A 20 26.39 4.99 -22.31
C GLY A 20 25.59 4.28 -21.20
N TRP A 21 26.25 3.97 -20.08
CA TRP A 21 25.59 3.41 -18.91
C TRP A 21 24.57 4.37 -18.29
N ALA A 22 24.92 5.65 -18.13
CA ALA A 22 24.02 6.66 -17.58
C ALA A 22 22.76 6.82 -18.44
N VAL A 23 22.92 6.86 -19.77
CA VAL A 23 21.81 6.95 -20.73
C VAL A 23 20.91 5.72 -20.65
N LEU A 24 21.48 4.50 -20.66
CA LEU A 24 20.70 3.27 -20.53
C LEU A 24 19.98 3.17 -19.18
N HIS A 25 20.62 3.65 -18.12
CA HIS A 25 20.03 3.70 -16.79
C HIS A 25 18.85 4.66 -16.74
N GLU A 26 19.01 5.87 -17.28
CA GLU A 26 17.95 6.87 -17.37
C GLU A 26 16.75 6.38 -18.19
N GLN A 27 16.99 5.77 -19.36
CA GLN A 27 15.93 5.16 -20.17
C GLN A 27 15.19 4.03 -19.45
N SER A 28 15.89 3.24 -18.64
CA SER A 28 15.28 2.20 -17.81
C SER A 28 14.39 2.81 -16.71
N LEU A 29 14.84 3.90 -16.09
CA LEU A 29 14.07 4.65 -15.10
C LEU A 29 12.84 5.32 -15.72
N GLU A 30 12.96 5.96 -16.88
CA GLU A 30 11.81 6.52 -17.61
C GLU A 30 10.81 5.44 -17.99
N SER A 31 11.27 4.31 -18.52
CA SER A 31 10.39 3.17 -18.83
C SER A 31 9.68 2.63 -17.59
N ALA A 32 10.36 2.61 -16.43
CA ALA A 32 9.73 2.24 -15.16
C ALA A 32 8.69 3.27 -14.70
N ARG A 33 8.97 4.57 -14.86
CA ARG A 33 8.04 5.67 -14.52
C ARG A 33 6.81 5.65 -15.42
N GLU A 34 6.98 5.50 -16.74
CA GLU A 34 5.90 5.43 -17.72
C GLU A 34 4.97 4.24 -17.43
N ARG A 35 5.55 3.06 -17.12
CA ARG A 35 4.79 1.87 -16.69
C ARG A 35 3.99 2.08 -15.40
N THR A 36 4.46 2.96 -14.52
CA THR A 36 3.82 3.26 -13.23
C THR A 36 2.90 4.49 -13.33
N ARG A 37 2.75 5.09 -14.51
CA ARG A 37 1.85 6.23 -14.72
C ARG A 37 0.41 5.77 -14.59
N VAL A 38 -0.14 5.91 -13.39
CA VAL A 38 -1.56 5.71 -13.13
C VAL A 38 -2.30 6.89 -13.75
N VAL A 39 -2.95 6.65 -14.89
CA VAL A 39 -3.96 7.60 -15.41
C VAL A 39 -5.19 7.44 -14.50
N PRO A 40 -5.61 8.50 -13.77
CA PRO A 40 -6.80 8.41 -12.94
C PRO A 40 -7.99 8.05 -13.83
N LEU A 41 -8.75 7.02 -13.44
CA LEU A 41 -10.04 6.79 -14.07
C LEU A 41 -10.93 8.00 -13.78
N PRO A 42 -11.67 8.52 -14.78
CA PRO A 42 -12.70 9.52 -14.53
C PRO A 42 -13.63 9.03 -13.41
N SER A 43 -13.88 9.87 -12.40
CA SER A 43 -14.69 9.53 -11.23
C SER A 43 -16.11 9.08 -11.59
N GLU A 44 -16.61 9.50 -12.75
CA GLU A 44 -17.88 9.09 -13.34
C GLU A 44 -17.95 7.57 -13.64
N GLN A 45 -16.80 6.91 -13.78
CA GLN A 45 -16.70 5.46 -14.03
C GLN A 45 -16.63 4.64 -12.74
N LEU A 46 -16.44 5.28 -11.58
CA LEU A 46 -16.42 4.63 -10.27
C LEU A 46 -17.82 4.69 -9.64
N THR A 47 -18.72 3.82 -10.13
CA THR A 47 -20.02 3.62 -9.47
C THR A 47 -19.92 2.38 -8.58
N ALA A 48 -20.09 2.56 -7.26
CA ALA A 48 -20.23 1.42 -6.36
C ALA A 48 -21.50 0.66 -6.74
N SER A 49 -21.41 -0.66 -6.92
CA SER A 49 -22.59 -1.49 -7.22
C SER A 49 -23.58 -1.56 -6.06
N ASP A 50 -23.11 -1.25 -4.85
CA ASP A 50 -23.87 -1.28 -3.59
C ASP A 50 -23.38 -0.13 -2.68
N PRO A 51 -23.83 1.12 -2.91
CA PRO A 51 -23.38 2.28 -2.13
C PRO A 51 -23.90 2.24 -0.69
N GLU A 52 -25.14 1.78 -0.48
CA GLU A 52 -25.76 1.70 0.85
C GLU A 52 -25.07 0.64 1.73
N GLY A 53 -24.82 -0.55 1.20
CA GLY A 53 -24.07 -1.56 1.92
C GLY A 53 -22.61 -1.17 2.12
N ALA A 54 -22.00 -0.38 1.22
CA ALA A 54 -20.67 0.19 1.45
C ALA A 54 -20.64 1.14 2.65
N VAL A 55 -21.64 2.03 2.77
CA VAL A 55 -21.81 2.89 3.94
C VAL A 55 -22.05 2.05 5.21
N GLY A 56 -22.90 1.03 5.14
CA GLY A 56 -23.16 0.13 6.26
C GLY A 56 -21.89 -0.56 6.78
N ARG A 57 -21.11 -1.16 5.88
CA ARG A 57 -19.81 -1.79 6.21
C ARG A 57 -18.83 -0.77 6.79
N LEU A 58 -18.77 0.44 6.26
CA LEU A 58 -17.92 1.50 6.81
C LEU A 58 -18.35 1.88 8.24
N CYS A 59 -19.66 2.02 8.49
CA CYS A 59 -20.18 2.31 9.83
C CYS A 59 -19.89 1.19 10.83
N GLU A 60 -19.95 -0.08 10.41
CA GLU A 60 -19.55 -1.22 11.26
C GLU A 60 -18.05 -1.21 11.54
N ALA A 61 -17.22 -1.01 10.51
CA ALA A 61 -15.76 -0.91 10.63
C ALA A 61 -15.35 0.18 11.63
N LEU A 62 -15.98 1.37 11.56
CA LEU A 62 -15.70 2.50 12.45
C LEU A 62 -16.05 2.25 13.92
N ARG A 63 -16.89 1.26 14.25
CA ARG A 63 -17.19 0.91 15.65
C ARG A 63 -16.11 0.05 16.29
N ILE A 64 -15.27 -0.61 15.48
CA ILE A 64 -14.19 -1.46 15.94
C ILE A 64 -12.97 -0.58 16.23
N LYS A 65 -12.59 -0.47 17.50
CA LYS A 65 -11.59 0.49 17.98
C LYS A 65 -10.16 0.01 17.78
N THR A 66 -9.70 -0.07 16.53
CA THR A 66 -8.32 -0.43 16.14
C THR A 66 -7.31 0.69 16.48
N VAL A 67 -7.30 1.14 17.74
CA VAL A 67 -6.47 2.25 18.18
C VAL A 67 -5.02 1.78 18.34
N GLY A 68 -4.13 2.34 17.51
CA GLY A 68 -2.70 2.10 17.59
C GLY A 68 -2.05 2.84 18.77
N ASN A 69 -0.96 2.26 19.27
CA ASN A 69 -0.10 2.87 20.29
C ASN A 69 1.36 2.82 19.82
N TRP A 70 1.89 3.96 19.36
CA TRP A 70 3.23 4.05 18.79
C TRP A 70 4.36 3.61 19.75
N SER A 71 4.14 3.66 21.07
CA SER A 71 5.15 3.30 22.08
C SER A 71 5.08 1.83 22.54
N ALA A 72 4.03 1.11 22.15
CA ALA A 72 3.88 -0.32 22.45
C ALA A 72 4.60 -1.20 21.43
N GLU A 73 4.92 -2.43 21.84
CA GLU A 73 5.42 -3.45 20.92
C GLU A 73 4.40 -3.69 19.79
N ASN A 74 4.89 -3.79 18.55
CA ASN A 74 4.06 -3.91 17.33
C ASN A 74 3.00 -2.80 17.16
N HIS A 75 3.16 -1.67 17.86
CA HIS A 75 2.24 -0.54 17.87
C HIS A 75 0.81 -0.85 18.37
N VAL A 76 0.63 -1.92 19.16
CA VAL A 76 -0.69 -2.35 19.65
C VAL A 76 -0.64 -2.58 21.15
N THR A 77 -1.65 -2.08 21.88
CA THR A 77 -1.84 -2.37 23.32
C THR A 77 -3.00 -3.33 23.56
N GLU A 78 -4.08 -3.19 22.79
CA GLU A 78 -5.23 -4.09 22.83
C GLU A 78 -5.33 -4.83 21.50
N GLU A 79 -5.11 -6.13 21.50
CA GLU A 79 -5.13 -6.93 20.27
C GLU A 79 -6.54 -7.35 19.83
N GLU A 80 -7.50 -7.42 20.77
CA GLU A 80 -8.87 -7.87 20.50
C GLU A 80 -9.57 -7.03 19.41
N PRO A 81 -9.51 -5.68 19.41
CA PRO A 81 -10.07 -4.89 18.32
C PRO A 81 -9.50 -5.25 16.94
N PHE A 82 -8.20 -5.57 16.87
CA PHE A 82 -7.53 -5.93 15.60
C PHE A 82 -8.00 -7.30 15.12
N ARG A 83 -8.13 -8.28 16.03
CA ARG A 83 -8.72 -9.60 15.72
C ARG A 83 -10.19 -9.49 15.30
N ALA A 84 -10.98 -8.68 16.00
CA ALA A 84 -12.37 -8.41 15.65
C ALA A 84 -12.48 -7.75 14.27
N PHE A 85 -11.56 -6.85 13.93
CA PHE A 85 -11.50 -6.24 12.61
C PHE A 85 -11.20 -7.26 11.50
N HIS A 86 -10.27 -8.18 11.72
CA HIS A 86 -9.99 -9.27 10.77
C HIS A 86 -11.22 -10.15 10.54
N ALA A 87 -11.93 -10.53 11.61
CA ALA A 87 -13.16 -11.31 11.52
C ALA A 87 -14.27 -10.53 10.78
N PHE A 88 -14.41 -9.23 11.06
CA PHE A 88 -15.33 -8.35 10.36
C PHE A 88 -15.02 -8.31 8.85
N LEU A 89 -13.76 -8.11 8.45
CA LEU A 89 -13.42 -8.06 7.03
C LEU A 89 -13.75 -9.38 6.30
N ALA A 90 -13.47 -10.52 6.93
CA ALA A 90 -13.81 -11.83 6.38
C ALA A 90 -15.32 -12.00 6.18
N ALA A 91 -16.13 -11.56 7.14
CA ALA A 91 -17.58 -11.62 7.07
C ALA A 91 -18.18 -10.61 6.09
N ALA A 92 -17.63 -9.40 6.02
CA ALA A 92 -18.12 -8.30 5.19
C ALA A 92 -17.74 -8.45 3.71
N PHE A 93 -16.65 -9.16 3.41
CA PHE A 93 -16.14 -9.37 2.05
C PHE A 93 -15.87 -10.85 1.76
N PRO A 94 -16.90 -11.73 1.83
CA PRO A 94 -16.71 -13.17 1.72
C PRO A 94 -16.07 -13.56 0.39
N ARG A 95 -16.49 -12.95 -0.73
CA ARG A 95 -15.89 -13.20 -2.05
C ARG A 95 -14.38 -12.92 -2.08
N THR A 96 -13.92 -11.91 -1.36
CA THR A 96 -12.49 -11.57 -1.29
C THR A 96 -11.74 -12.64 -0.50
N TRP A 97 -12.27 -13.03 0.66
CA TRP A 97 -11.65 -14.06 1.51
C TRP A 97 -11.70 -15.47 0.90
N ASP A 98 -12.72 -15.77 0.10
CA ASP A 98 -12.88 -17.07 -0.58
C ASP A 98 -12.01 -17.19 -1.84
N THR A 99 -11.68 -16.05 -2.48
CA THR A 99 -10.97 -16.05 -3.78
C THR A 99 -9.48 -15.77 -3.62
N LEU A 100 -9.11 -14.87 -2.72
CA LEU A 100 -7.72 -14.43 -2.55
C LEU A 100 -7.00 -15.32 -1.55
N ARG A 101 -5.68 -15.47 -1.73
CA ARG A 101 -4.84 -16.04 -0.67
C ARG A 101 -4.62 -14.98 0.39
N VAL A 102 -5.19 -15.19 1.59
CA VAL A 102 -5.08 -14.28 2.74
C VAL A 102 -4.09 -14.82 3.76
N GLU A 103 -3.08 -14.02 4.11
CA GLU A 103 -2.06 -14.38 5.09
C GLU A 103 -1.95 -13.30 6.17
N THR A 104 -1.90 -13.73 7.43
CA THR A 104 -1.60 -12.84 8.56
C THR A 104 -0.08 -12.79 8.76
N VAL A 105 0.49 -11.59 8.72
CA VAL A 105 1.92 -11.32 8.87
C VAL A 105 2.14 -10.48 10.12
N ASN A 106 3.17 -10.79 10.93
CA ASN A 106 3.52 -10.06 12.15
C ASN A 106 2.30 -9.75 13.04
N THR A 107 1.48 -10.78 13.29
CA THR A 107 0.29 -10.78 14.16
C THR A 107 -0.95 -10.08 13.60
N HIS A 108 -0.84 -8.86 13.04
CA HIS A 108 -2.01 -8.05 12.67
C HIS A 108 -2.04 -7.59 11.21
N SER A 109 -0.94 -7.64 10.47
CA SER A 109 -0.94 -7.24 9.07
C SER A 109 -1.59 -8.30 8.20
N LEU A 110 -2.40 -7.88 7.23
CA LEU A 110 -3.01 -8.77 6.26
C LEU A 110 -2.34 -8.61 4.89
N LEU A 111 -1.87 -9.72 4.33
CA LEU A 111 -1.40 -9.82 2.96
C LEU A 111 -2.42 -10.59 2.13
N LEU A 112 -3.10 -9.89 1.23
CA LEU A 112 -4.07 -10.48 0.31
C LEU A 112 -3.40 -10.59 -1.07
N ARG A 113 -3.13 -11.82 -1.50
CA ARG A 113 -2.55 -12.08 -2.82
C ARG A 113 -3.66 -12.43 -3.80
N TRP A 114 -3.84 -11.57 -4.79
CA TRP A 114 -4.64 -11.82 -5.98
C TRP A 114 -3.76 -12.23 -7.14
N GLU A 115 -3.87 -13.49 -7.56
CA GLU A 115 -3.13 -13.99 -8.71
C GLU A 115 -3.73 -13.43 -10.01
N GLY A 116 -2.91 -12.70 -10.76
CA GLY A 116 -3.28 -12.18 -12.07
C GLY A 116 -3.40 -13.28 -13.11
N SER A 117 -4.25 -13.06 -14.11
CA SER A 117 -4.44 -14.01 -15.22
C SER A 117 -3.23 -14.12 -16.16
N ASP A 118 -2.33 -13.13 -16.13
CA ASP A 118 -1.09 -13.10 -16.91
C ASP A 118 0.12 -12.94 -15.97
N ALA A 119 0.86 -14.03 -15.78
CA ALA A 119 2.05 -14.06 -14.93
C ALA A 119 3.28 -13.32 -15.54
N GLY A 120 3.20 -12.89 -16.80
CA GLY A 120 4.23 -12.08 -17.45
C GLY A 120 4.15 -10.59 -17.12
N LEU A 121 3.06 -10.13 -16.51
CA LEU A 121 2.89 -8.74 -16.10
C LEU A 121 3.59 -8.45 -14.77
N PRO A 122 4.15 -7.24 -14.58
CA PRO A 122 4.65 -6.81 -13.28
C PRO A 122 3.54 -6.82 -12.22
N PRO A 123 3.83 -7.25 -10.97
CA PRO A 123 2.85 -7.19 -9.89
C PRO A 123 2.56 -5.74 -9.48
N GLY A 124 1.31 -5.48 -9.11
CA GLY A 124 0.90 -4.24 -8.43
C GLY A 124 0.71 -4.49 -6.93
N ALA A 125 0.89 -3.45 -6.12
CA ALA A 125 0.63 -3.50 -4.68
C ALA A 125 -0.33 -2.36 -4.29
N LEU A 126 -1.39 -2.71 -3.57
CA LEU A 126 -2.26 -1.75 -2.90
C LEU A 126 -1.93 -1.80 -1.42
N LEU A 127 -1.59 -0.64 -0.85
CA LEU A 127 -1.24 -0.50 0.55
C LEU A 127 -2.29 0.34 1.25
N SER A 128 -2.73 -0.13 2.41
CA SER A 128 -3.66 0.55 3.29
C SER A 128 -3.33 0.18 4.73
N HIS A 129 -3.84 0.97 5.67
CA HIS A 129 -3.77 0.68 7.09
C HIS A 129 -5.17 0.83 7.66
N PHE A 130 -5.46 0.10 8.74
CA PHE A 130 -6.77 0.08 9.38
C PHE A 130 -6.71 0.45 10.86
N ASP A 131 -5.52 0.72 11.39
CA ASP A 131 -5.34 1.30 12.70
C ASP A 131 -5.63 2.81 12.67
N VAL A 132 -6.09 3.33 13.80
CA VAL A 132 -6.38 4.75 14.00
C VAL A 132 -5.65 5.29 15.21
N VAL A 133 -5.51 6.61 15.27
CA VAL A 133 -4.91 7.29 16.42
C VAL A 133 -5.91 7.45 17.56
N PRO A 134 -5.45 7.51 18.82
CA PRO A 134 -6.32 7.78 19.95
C PRO A 134 -6.94 9.19 19.87
N VAL A 135 -8.11 9.36 20.49
CA VAL A 135 -8.70 10.68 20.71
C VAL A 135 -7.75 11.49 21.61
N ALA A 136 -7.38 12.69 21.17
CA ALA A 136 -6.50 13.55 21.95
C ALA A 136 -7.10 13.88 23.32
N ALA A 137 -6.25 13.92 24.34
CA ALA A 137 -6.68 14.22 25.71
C ALA A 137 -7.38 15.59 25.77
N GLY A 138 -8.58 15.62 26.34
CA GLY A 138 -9.40 16.84 26.43
C GLY A 138 -10.26 17.16 25.20
N ASP A 139 -10.05 16.48 24.06
CA ASP A 139 -10.83 16.73 22.85
C ASP A 139 -12.12 15.92 22.77
N ALA A 140 -12.31 14.89 23.61
CA ALA A 140 -13.52 14.06 23.59
C ALA A 140 -14.82 14.87 23.67
N ALA A 141 -14.85 15.94 24.48
CA ALA A 141 -16.01 16.83 24.63
C ALA A 141 -16.24 17.77 23.43
N ARG A 142 -15.29 17.87 22.50
CA ARG A 142 -15.38 18.71 21.29
C ARG A 142 -16.01 17.98 20.11
N TRP A 143 -16.13 16.65 20.20
CA TRP A 143 -16.80 15.87 19.17
C TRP A 143 -18.31 16.04 19.28
N ALA A 144 -18.96 16.37 18.16
CA ALA A 144 -20.42 16.47 18.10
C ALA A 144 -21.12 15.11 18.28
N GLN A 145 -20.41 14.02 17.97
CA GLN A 145 -20.85 12.63 18.14
C GLN A 145 -19.67 11.78 18.63
N PRO A 146 -19.88 10.70 19.38
CA PRO A 146 -18.78 9.84 19.81
C PRO A 146 -17.96 9.32 18.61
N PRO A 147 -16.62 9.30 18.69
CA PRO A 147 -15.74 9.06 17.54
C PRO A 147 -15.85 7.64 16.95
N PHE A 148 -16.32 6.67 17.73
CA PHE A 148 -16.56 5.29 17.31
C PHE A 148 -18.06 4.95 17.24
N GLY A 149 -18.91 5.98 17.11
CA GLY A 149 -20.35 5.86 17.17
C GLY A 149 -20.91 5.60 18.58
N SER A 150 -22.24 5.58 18.64
CA SER A 150 -23.04 5.16 19.80
C SER A 150 -23.37 3.68 19.77
#